data_AF-A0A8H3FJD9-F1
#
_entry.id   AF-A0A8H3FJD9-F1
#
_cell.length_a   1.000
_cell.length_b   1.000
_cell.length_c   1.000
_cell.angle_alpha   90.00
_cell.angle_beta   90.00
_cell.angle_gamma   90.00
#
_symmetry.space_group_name_H-M   'P 1'
#
loop_
_entity.id
_entity.type
_entity.pdbx_description
1 polymer ?
#
loop_
_entity_poly.entity_id
_entity_poly.type
_entity_poly.pdbx_seq_one_letter_code
_entity_poly.pdbx_strand_id
1 'polypeptide(L)'
;MRATPRLLQPKTLLILFTRENCSLCHKASSVILEVSKKRSFDYHQVDVMASDQQQWKLLYEFDTPVVRISFALFLGAAKSRPKLHVQRNTHKNTEIKEGGKIRKLMHRFDERQVEELIDETEAHS
;
A
#
# COMPACT_ATOMS: atom_id res chain seq x y z
N MET A 1 28.86 -26.56 -5.94
CA MET A 1 27.49 -26.21 -6.37
C MET A 1 27.31 -24.72 -6.14
N ARG A 2 27.16 -23.93 -7.21
CA ARG A 2 27.01 -22.47 -7.12
C ARG A 2 25.53 -22.20 -6.83
N ALA A 3 25.20 -21.77 -5.62
CA ALA A 3 23.85 -21.35 -5.30
C ALA A 3 23.50 -20.18 -6.23
N THR A 4 22.57 -20.38 -7.15
CA THR A 4 21.98 -19.31 -7.92
C THR A 4 21.35 -18.34 -6.93
N PRO A 5 21.71 -17.04 -6.93
CA PRO A 5 20.92 -16.08 -6.21
C PRO A 5 19.53 -16.16 -6.84
N ARG A 6 18.55 -16.66 -6.09
CA ARG A 6 17.14 -16.46 -6.45
C ARG A 6 17.01 -14.95 -6.56
N LEU A 7 16.89 -14.44 -7.78
CA LEU A 7 16.60 -13.06 -8.05
C LEU A 7 15.38 -12.73 -7.18
N LEU A 8 15.60 -11.95 -6.13
CA LEU A 8 14.53 -11.39 -5.31
C LEU A 8 13.74 -10.52 -6.27
N GLN A 9 12.67 -11.07 -6.84
CA GLN A 9 11.76 -10.28 -7.66
C GLN A 9 11.15 -9.25 -6.70
N PRO A 10 11.38 -7.94 -6.92
CA PRO A 10 10.74 -6.93 -6.10
C PRO A 10 9.24 -7.12 -6.28
N LYS A 11 8.54 -7.40 -5.17
CA LYS A 11 7.10 -7.63 -5.22
C LYS A 11 6.41 -6.35 -4.79
N THR A 12 5.59 -5.82 -5.69
CA THR A 12 4.74 -4.66 -5.42
C THR A 12 3.75 -5.05 -4.32
N LEU A 13 3.73 -4.26 -3.24
CA LEU A 13 2.84 -4.41 -2.10
C LEU A 13 1.85 -3.26 -2.08
N LEU A 14 0.57 -3.59 -2.16
CA LEU A 14 -0.55 -2.66 -2.13
C LEU A 14 -1.35 -2.87 -0.85
N ILE A 15 -1.46 -1.81 -0.05
CA ILE A 15 -2.24 -1.79 1.20
C ILE A 15 -3.42 -0.84 1.03
N LEU A 16 -4.64 -1.34 1.13
CA LEU A 16 -5.86 -0.53 1.18
C LEU A 16 -6.30 -0.32 2.63
N PHE A 17 -6.34 0.94 3.05
CA PHE A 17 -6.90 1.36 4.32
C PHE A 17 -8.40 1.61 4.17
N THR A 18 -9.19 0.91 4.97
CA THR A 18 -10.66 0.90 4.93
C THR A 18 -11.24 1.11 6.33
N ARG A 19 -12.56 1.27 6.39
CA ARG A 19 -13.35 1.28 7.61
C ARG A 19 -14.69 0.60 7.37
N GLU A 20 -15.36 0.19 8.44
CA GLU A 20 -16.74 -0.30 8.35
C GLU A 20 -17.70 0.75 7.78
N ASN A 21 -18.77 0.29 7.12
CA ASN A 21 -19.82 1.13 6.54
C ASN A 21 -19.31 2.21 5.55
N CYS A 22 -18.34 1.86 4.72
CA CYS A 22 -17.73 2.74 3.73
C CYS A 22 -18.00 2.24 2.30
N SER A 23 -18.98 2.84 1.61
CA SER A 23 -19.31 2.50 0.22
C SER A 23 -18.16 2.73 -0.75
N LEU A 24 -17.38 3.80 -0.54
CA LEU A 24 -16.18 4.09 -1.32
C LEU A 24 -15.10 3.02 -1.13
N CYS A 25 -15.00 2.42 0.06
CA CYS A 25 -14.03 1.37 0.37
C CYS A 25 -14.36 0.06 -0.36
N HIS A 26 -15.65 -0.27 -0.47
CA HIS A 26 -16.09 -1.40 -1.31
C HIS A 26 -15.72 -1.19 -2.77
N LYS A 27 -16.00 0.00 -3.32
CA LYS A 27 -15.66 0.32 -4.72
C LYS A 27 -14.14 0.25 -4.95
N ALA A 28 -13.37 0.84 -4.05
CA ALA A 28 -11.90 0.81 -4.05
C ALA A 28 -11.36 -0.63 -4.05
N SER A 29 -11.89 -1.49 -3.17
CA SER A 29 -11.48 -2.90 -3.11
C SER A 29 -11.81 -3.63 -4.41
N SER A 30 -12.99 -3.41 -5.00
CA SER A 30 -13.35 -4.02 -6.29
C SER A 30 -12.39 -3.62 -7.40
N VAL A 31 -12.06 -2.32 -7.50
CA VAL A 31 -11.09 -1.80 -8.48
C VAL A 31 -9.74 -2.49 -8.34
N ILE A 32 -9.22 -2.62 -7.12
CA ILE A 32 -7.92 -3.27 -6.87
C ILE A 32 -7.97 -4.75 -7.23
N LEU A 33 -9.07 -5.45 -6.92
CA LEU A 33 -9.24 -6.86 -7.27
C LEU A 33 -9.34 -7.09 -8.79
N GLU A 34 -9.89 -6.15 -9.56
CA GLU A 34 -9.84 -6.24 -11.02
C GLU A 34 -8.42 -6.05 -11.56
N VAL A 35 -7.65 -5.13 -10.98
CA VAL A 35 -6.24 -4.93 -11.36
C VAL A 35 -5.38 -6.14 -10.97
N SER A 36 -5.67 -6.80 -9.85
CA SER A 36 -4.93 -8.00 -9.41
C SER A 36 -5.13 -9.23 -10.31
N LYS A 37 -6.24 -9.27 -11.07
CA LYS A 37 -6.44 -10.28 -12.12
C LYS A 37 -5.51 -10.07 -13.31
N LYS A 38 -5.14 -8.82 -13.60
CA LYS A 38 -4.27 -8.45 -14.72
C LYS A 38 -2.79 -8.51 -14.35
N ARG A 39 -2.44 -8.19 -13.10
CA ARG A 39 -1.06 -8.10 -12.61
C ARG A 39 -0.87 -8.72 -11.24
N SER A 40 0.27 -9.37 -11.03
CA SER A 40 0.62 -9.97 -9.75
C SER A 40 1.22 -8.95 -8.78
N PHE A 41 0.56 -8.71 -7.66
CA PHE A 41 1.08 -7.93 -6.54
C PHE A 41 0.53 -8.50 -5.23
N ASP A 42 1.16 -8.17 -4.10
CA ASP A 42 0.61 -8.50 -2.79
C ASP A 42 -0.43 -7.46 -2.39
N TYR A 43 -1.65 -7.91 -2.10
CA TYR A 43 -2.75 -7.06 -1.67
C TYR A 43 -3.11 -7.33 -0.22
N HIS A 44 -3.12 -6.27 0.60
CA HIS A 44 -3.58 -6.32 1.98
C HIS A 44 -4.62 -5.24 2.25
N GLN A 45 -5.60 -5.57 3.08
CA GLN A 45 -6.60 -4.64 3.56
C GLN A 45 -6.40 -4.43 5.06
N VAL A 46 -6.45 -3.16 5.49
CA VAL A 46 -6.34 -2.78 6.90
C VAL A 46 -7.59 -2.01 7.27
N ASP A 47 -8.30 -2.46 8.30
CA ASP A 47 -9.34 -1.67 8.94
C ASP A 47 -8.69 -0.67 9.90
N VAL A 48 -8.83 0.62 9.61
CA VAL A 48 -8.25 1.69 10.42
C VAL A 48 -8.98 1.85 11.76
N MET A 49 -10.19 1.31 11.89
CA MET A 49 -10.98 1.38 13.12
C MET A 49 -10.70 0.20 14.08
N ALA A 50 -9.97 -0.82 13.63
CA ALA A 50 -9.60 -1.96 14.45
C ALA A 50 -8.75 -1.53 15.67
N SER A 51 -8.98 -2.19 16.80
CA SER A 51 -8.38 -1.81 18.10
C SER A 51 -6.85 -1.83 18.13
N ASP A 52 -6.21 -2.65 17.29
CA ASP A 52 -4.76 -2.79 17.16
C ASP A 52 -4.16 -1.83 16.12
N GLN A 53 -4.98 -1.02 15.43
CA GLN A 53 -4.59 -0.14 14.33
C GLN A 53 -4.71 1.35 14.68
N GLN A 54 -4.55 1.70 15.97
CA GLN A 54 -4.70 3.08 16.46
C GLN A 54 -3.80 4.09 15.73
N GLN A 55 -2.60 3.66 15.29
CA GLN A 55 -1.71 4.48 14.48
C GLN A 55 -2.33 4.88 13.12
N TRP A 56 -3.09 3.99 12.48
CA TRP A 56 -3.74 4.27 11.20
C TRP A 56 -5.05 5.01 11.39
N LYS A 57 -5.76 4.72 12.49
CA LYS A 57 -6.95 5.49 12.90
C LYS A 57 -6.63 6.99 12.91
N LEU A 58 -5.60 7.37 13.67
CA LEU A 58 -5.16 8.77 13.82
C LEU A 58 -4.72 9.45 12.51
N LEU A 59 -4.45 8.67 11.45
CA LEU A 59 -3.99 9.19 10.16
C LEU A 59 -5.09 9.23 9.11
N TYR A 60 -5.96 8.23 9.09
CA TYR A 60 -6.82 7.95 7.95
C TYR A 60 -8.30 7.81 8.32
N GLU A 61 -8.70 7.95 9.59
CA GLU A 61 -10.13 7.80 9.98
C GLU A 61 -11.08 8.67 9.16
N PHE A 62 -10.63 9.85 8.73
CA PHE A 62 -11.41 10.81 7.93
C PHE A 62 -11.15 10.72 6.42
N ASP A 63 -10.04 10.11 6.00
CA ASP A 63 -9.57 10.09 4.61
C ASP A 63 -9.78 8.74 3.90
N THR A 64 -10.35 7.74 4.56
CA THR A 64 -10.63 6.44 3.92
C THR A 64 -11.59 6.57 2.73
N PRO A 65 -11.37 5.85 1.60
CA PRO A 65 -10.31 4.86 1.37
C PRO A 65 -8.96 5.49 0.96
N VAL A 66 -7.87 4.95 1.52
CA VAL A 66 -6.49 5.34 1.16
C VAL A 66 -5.75 4.10 0.66
N VAL A 67 -5.11 4.19 -0.51
CA VAL A 67 -4.23 3.14 -1.02
C VAL A 67 -2.79 3.56 -0.83
N ARG A 68 -1.97 2.64 -0.35
CA ARG A 68 -0.52 2.77 -0.25
C ARG A 68 0.15 1.71 -1.11
N ILE A 69 1.05 2.11 -1.98
CA ILE A 69 1.88 1.21 -2.79
C ILE A 69 3.34 1.35 -2.37
N SER A 70 4.03 0.22 -2.23
CA SER A 70 5.44 0.13 -1.86
C SER A 70 6.08 -1.11 -2.48
N PHE A 71 7.40 -1.12 -2.68
CA PHE A 71 8.12 -2.37 -2.89
C PHE A 71 8.47 -3.00 -1.57
N ALA A 72 8.04 -4.24 -1.39
CA ALA A 72 8.67 -5.10 -0.42
C ALA A 72 9.76 -5.89 -1.16
N LEU A 73 11.02 -5.66 -0.81
CA LEU A 73 11.99 -6.76 -0.90
C LEU A 73 11.49 -7.78 0.12
N PHE A 74 10.82 -8.84 -0.36
CA PHE A 74 10.42 -9.95 0.49
C PHE A 74 11.69 -10.68 0.93
N LEU A 75 12.40 -10.11 1.90
CA LEU A 75 13.36 -10.83 2.71
C LEU A 75 12.51 -11.84 3.49
N GLY A 76 12.55 -13.10 3.06
CA GLY A 76 11.79 -14.21 3.65
C GLY A 76 12.17 -14.55 5.11
N ALA A 77 12.60 -13.55 5.89
CA ALA A 77 12.94 -13.67 7.29
C ALA A 77 12.85 -12.28 7.95
N ALA A 78 11.78 -12.04 8.72
CA ALA A 78 11.85 -11.49 10.08
C ALA A 78 10.51 -10.86 10.48
N LYS A 79 9.98 -11.35 11.61
CA LYS A 79 8.95 -10.73 12.41
C LYS A 79 9.46 -9.38 12.96
N SER A 80 9.43 -8.32 12.16
CA SER A 80 9.58 -6.97 12.66
C SER A 80 8.66 -6.06 11.85
N ARG A 81 7.52 -5.75 12.44
CA ARG A 81 6.57 -4.75 11.94
C ARG A 81 7.36 -3.47 11.65
N PRO A 82 7.31 -2.90 10.42
CA PRO A 82 7.99 -1.65 10.12
C PRO A 82 7.52 -0.56 11.10
N LYS A 83 8.47 0.13 11.73
CA LYS A 83 8.20 1.19 12.71
C LYS A 83 7.96 2.47 11.91
N LEU A 84 6.70 2.68 11.55
CA LEU A 84 6.25 3.86 10.85
C LEU A 84 6.51 5.13 11.68
N HIS A 85 7.57 5.89 11.36
CA HIS A 85 7.72 7.25 11.84
C HIS A 85 6.86 8.18 10.97
N VAL A 86 5.71 8.60 11.50
CA VAL A 86 4.82 9.56 10.84
C VAL A 86 5.24 10.97 11.21
N GLN A 87 5.80 11.72 10.27
CA GLN A 87 5.88 13.17 10.38
C GLN A 87 4.64 13.78 9.72
N ARG A 88 3.85 14.52 10.50
CA ARG A 88 2.66 15.24 10.00
C ARG A 88 3.11 16.41 9.13
N ASN A 89 2.93 16.30 7.82
CA ASN A 89 2.88 17.46 6.94
C ASN A 89 1.49 17.54 6.30
N THR A 90 0.72 18.54 6.72
CA THR A 90 -0.51 18.99 6.08
C THR A 90 -0.19 19.48 4.67
N HIS A 91 -0.92 18.97 3.67
CA HIS A 91 -0.89 19.45 2.28
C HIS A 91 0.45 19.30 1.53
N LYS A 92 0.88 18.05 1.27
CA LYS A 92 1.60 17.59 0.06
C LYS A 92 1.95 16.12 0.26
N ASN A 93 1.85 15.35 -0.83
CA ASN A 93 2.24 13.94 -0.98
C ASN A 93 3.16 13.44 0.16
N THR A 94 2.60 12.69 1.12
CA THR A 94 3.33 12.31 2.35
C THR A 94 4.42 11.30 2.01
N GLU A 95 5.64 11.78 1.84
CA GLU A 95 6.84 10.95 1.76
C GLU A 95 7.08 10.31 3.14
N ILE A 96 6.59 9.09 3.32
CA ILE A 96 6.91 8.28 4.49
C ILE A 96 8.32 7.72 4.27
N LYS A 97 9.31 8.20 5.04
CA LYS A 97 10.69 7.72 4.98
C LYS A 97 10.84 6.36 5.68
N GLU A 98 10.72 5.28 4.91
CA GLU A 98 11.34 3.98 5.17
C GLU A 98 11.79 3.41 3.82
N GLY A 99 13.06 3.62 3.44
CA GLY A 99 13.82 2.85 2.44
C GLY A 99 13.28 2.64 1.01
N GLY A 100 12.03 3.02 0.71
CA GLY A 100 11.35 2.79 -0.56
C GLY A 100 10.33 3.91 -0.81
N LYS A 101 10.19 4.30 -2.08
CA LYS A 101 9.23 5.33 -2.50
C LYS A 101 7.81 4.83 -2.20
N ILE A 102 7.14 5.49 -1.26
CA ILE A 102 5.76 5.18 -0.88
C ILE A 102 4.84 6.14 -1.62
N ARG A 103 3.94 5.58 -2.43
CA ARG A 103 2.99 6.35 -3.25
C ARG A 103 1.58 6.11 -2.73
N LYS A 104 0.75 7.17 -2.72
CA LYS A 104 -0.58 7.15 -2.13
C LYS A 104 -1.65 7.63 -3.10
N LEU A 105 -2.77 6.92 -3.15
CA LEU A 105 -4.02 7.42 -3.74
C LEU A 105 -4.99 7.70 -2.60
N MET A 106 -5.57 8.90 -2.60
CA MET A 106 -6.52 9.36 -1.60
C MET A 106 -7.78 9.83 -2.30
N HIS A 107 -8.93 9.40 -1.78
CA HIS A 107 -10.24 9.67 -2.35
C HIS A 107 -10.43 9.03 -3.74
N ARG A 108 -11.69 8.72 -4.07
CA ARG A 108 -12.17 8.04 -5.29
C ARG A 108 -11.13 7.90 -6.41
N PHE A 109 -10.74 6.66 -6.68
CA PHE A 109 -9.80 6.31 -7.75
C PHE A 109 -10.37 5.20 -8.64
N ASP A 110 -9.83 5.08 -9.86
CA ASP A 110 -10.22 4.07 -10.85
C ASP A 110 -9.02 3.18 -11.23
N GLU A 111 -9.28 2.06 -11.94
CA GLU A 111 -8.27 1.03 -12.29
C GLU A 111 -7.01 1.61 -12.91
N ARG A 112 -7.16 2.56 -13.84
CA ARG A 112 -6.03 3.19 -14.55
C ARG A 112 -5.07 3.89 -13.60
N GLN A 113 -5.59 4.55 -12.57
CA GLN A 113 -4.75 5.26 -11.60
C GLN A 113 -3.99 4.28 -10.72
N VAL A 114 -4.58 3.11 -10.41
CA VAL A 114 -3.88 2.05 -9.67
C VAL A 114 -2.79 1.43 -10.53
N GLU A 115 -3.08 1.13 -11.79
CA GLU A 115 -2.11 0.60 -12.75
C GLU A 115 -0.94 1.57 -12.97
N GLU A 116 -1.22 2.85 -13.23
CA GLU A 116 -0.20 3.90 -13.39
C GLU A 116 0.65 4.04 -12.13
N LEU A 117 0.04 3.98 -10.94
CA LEU A 117 0.79 4.07 -9.69
C LEU A 117 1.71 2.86 -9.51
N ILE A 118 1.29 1.66 -9.89
CA ILE A 118 2.12 0.46 -9.89
C ILE A 118 3.29 0.61 -10.87
N ASP A 119 3.01 1.02 -12.11
CA ASP A 119 4.01 1.20 -13.17
C ASP A 119 5.08 2.23 -12.77
N GLU A 120 4.65 3.38 -12.26
CA GLU A 120 5.56 4.42 -11.78
C GLU A 120 6.34 3.97 -10.55
N THR A 121 5.78 3.09 -9.71
CA THR A 121 6.53 2.49 -8.61
C THR A 121 7.60 1.59 -9.23
N GLU A 122 7.24 0.66 -10.14
CA GLU A 122 8.14 -0.35 -10.73
C GLU A 122 9.28 0.28 -11.55
N ALA A 123 9.01 1.36 -12.28
CA ALA A 123 10.01 2.09 -13.06
C ALA A 123 11.06 2.81 -12.19
N HIS A 124 10.79 3.00 -10.91
CA HIS A 124 11.60 3.81 -9.99
C HIS A 124 12.25 3.01 -8.85
N SER A 125 12.16 1.67 -8.89
CA SER A 125 12.81 0.71 -7.98
C SER A 125 14.25 0.36 -8.38
#